data_AF-A0A1V5N821-F1
#
_entry.id   AF-A0A1V5N821-F1
#
_cell.length_a   1.000
_cell.length_b   1.000
_cell.length_c   1.000
_cell.angle_alpha   90.00
_cell.angle_beta   90.00
_cell.angle_gamma   90.00
#
_symmetry.space_group_name_H-M   'P 1'
#
loop_
_entity.id
_entity.type
_entity.pdbx_description
1 polymer ?
#
loop_
_entity_poly.entity_id
_entity_poly.type
_entity_poly.pdbx_seq_one_letter_code
_entity_poly.pdbx_strand_id
1 'polypeptide(L)'
;MKCTVKKYLRIVQGNLDDYKLLSRFHYRSCQTGPVAAIYKIIDTHPAREKIEPVVGVIIYSMPAISVGLRNVATHELFTKSGSSDANLQLVNNNIRTISRVVIEPRYRGLGLAYQLVRKTMPLLNMPYIEALAVMGKVNPFFEKAGMIKFESIEPLRSVKLKQALSAVGIEEYELVDVERTNAKLDGLNSKAKAFIEKQITGFLSAYGRRAKNLEHCLKRTEFVISRLSESPVYYIWRNAKLNLNIKNKI
;
A
#
# COMPACT_ATOMS: atom_id res chain seq x y z
N MET A 1 -9.72 28.32 14.28
CA MET A 1 -11.07 27.80 14.64
C MET A 1 -10.95 26.37 15.18
N LYS A 2 -11.42 26.07 16.39
CA LYS A 2 -11.30 24.73 17.01
C LYS A 2 -12.53 23.89 16.62
N CYS A 3 -12.33 22.79 15.87
CA CYS A 3 -13.42 21.92 15.45
C CYS A 3 -14.07 21.24 16.67
N THR A 4 -15.36 21.51 16.91
CA THR A 4 -16.13 21.00 18.05
C THR A 4 -16.39 19.50 17.98
N VAL A 5 -16.54 18.93 16.78
CA VAL A 5 -16.74 17.48 16.56
C VAL A 5 -15.61 16.66 17.17
N LYS A 6 -14.35 17.12 17.04
CA LYS A 6 -13.18 16.41 17.56
C LYS A 6 -13.17 16.23 19.08
N LYS A 7 -13.94 17.03 19.84
CA LYS A 7 -14.07 16.90 21.30
C LYS A 7 -14.59 15.53 21.71
N TYR A 8 -15.42 14.91 20.87
CA TYR A 8 -16.07 13.64 21.15
C TYR A 8 -15.36 12.45 20.51
N LEU A 9 -14.24 12.68 19.81
CA LEU A 9 -13.51 11.62 19.13
C LEU A 9 -12.38 11.08 20.01
N ARG A 10 -12.37 9.77 20.22
CA ARG A 10 -11.33 9.09 21.00
C ARG A 10 -10.65 8.01 20.18
N ILE A 11 -9.33 7.90 20.31
CA ILE A 11 -8.57 6.78 19.73
C ILE A 11 -8.48 5.69 20.78
N VAL A 12 -8.90 4.49 20.40
CA VAL A 12 -8.88 3.30 21.27
C VAL A 12 -8.35 2.10 20.50
N GLN A 13 -8.02 1.01 21.20
CA GLN A 13 -7.69 -0.25 20.56
C GLN A 13 -8.92 -0.79 19.80
N GLY A 14 -8.68 -1.35 18.62
CA GLY A 14 -9.72 -1.93 17.77
C GLY A 14 -9.44 -3.41 17.48
N ASN A 15 -10.34 -4.00 16.70
CA ASN A 15 -10.25 -5.38 16.22
C ASN A 15 -10.58 -5.45 14.71
N LEU A 16 -10.54 -6.65 14.14
CA LEU A 16 -10.81 -6.84 12.71
C LEU A 16 -12.27 -6.55 12.31
N ASP A 17 -13.23 -6.71 13.23
CA ASP A 17 -14.63 -6.42 12.95
C ASP A 17 -14.88 -4.92 12.76
N ASP A 18 -14.14 -4.08 13.48
CA ASP A 18 -14.15 -2.63 13.28
C ASP A 18 -13.73 -2.24 11.85
N TYR A 19 -12.77 -2.97 11.27
CA TYR A 19 -12.39 -2.78 9.87
C TYR A 19 -13.45 -3.28 8.91
N LYS A 20 -14.09 -4.42 9.18
CA LYS A 20 -15.14 -4.97 8.30
C LYS A 20 -16.24 -3.94 8.06
N LEU A 21 -16.66 -3.21 9.10
CA LEU A 21 -17.66 -2.13 9.01
C LEU A 21 -17.28 -1.03 8.00
N LEU A 22 -16.00 -0.64 8.00
CA LEU A 22 -15.46 0.44 7.17
C LEU A 22 -14.85 -0.03 5.83
N SER A 23 -14.70 -1.34 5.64
CA SER A 23 -13.97 -1.92 4.49
C SER A 23 -14.53 -1.47 3.14
N ARG A 24 -15.85 -1.26 3.05
CA ARG A 24 -16.55 -0.73 1.86
C ARG A 24 -16.06 0.64 1.41
N PHE A 25 -15.43 1.41 2.31
CA PHE A 25 -14.91 2.75 2.03
C PHE A 25 -13.43 2.78 1.67
N HIS A 26 -12.76 1.62 1.66
CA HIS A 26 -11.37 1.51 1.25
C HIS A 26 -11.27 1.36 -0.27
N TYR A 27 -10.46 2.21 -0.91
CA TYR A 27 -10.33 2.30 -2.37
C TYR A 27 -9.76 1.03 -3.05
N ARG A 28 -9.13 0.13 -2.29
CA ARG A 28 -8.68 -1.20 -2.74
C ARG A 28 -9.09 -2.25 -1.73
N SER A 29 -10.27 -2.84 -1.88
CA SER A 29 -10.70 -3.94 -1.04
C SER A 29 -9.80 -5.16 -1.29
N CYS A 30 -8.92 -5.47 -0.35
CA CYS A 30 -8.15 -6.70 -0.36
C CYS A 30 -7.99 -7.22 1.07
N GLN A 31 -7.80 -8.54 1.18
CA GLN A 31 -7.58 -9.20 2.46
C GLN A 31 -6.41 -8.52 3.20
N THR A 32 -6.59 -8.33 4.49
CA THR A 32 -5.52 -7.85 5.36
C THR A 32 -4.49 -8.97 5.50
N GLY A 33 -3.20 -8.65 5.33
CA GLY A 33 -2.12 -9.57 5.69
C GLY A 33 -2.12 -9.85 7.20
N PRO A 34 -1.11 -10.59 7.72
CA PRO A 34 -1.00 -10.89 9.15
C PRO A 34 -1.03 -9.59 9.97
N VAL A 35 -2.08 -9.43 10.79
CA VAL A 35 -2.32 -8.23 11.58
C VAL A 35 -1.47 -8.25 12.84
N ALA A 36 -0.81 -7.13 13.12
CA ALA A 36 -0.02 -6.92 14.33
C ALA A 36 -0.78 -6.08 15.38
N ALA A 37 -1.47 -5.02 14.95
CA ALA A 37 -2.26 -4.16 15.82
C ALA A 37 -3.34 -3.43 15.05
N ILE A 38 -4.45 -3.12 15.71
CA ILE A 38 -5.54 -2.31 15.17
C ILE A 38 -5.91 -1.24 16.18
N TYR A 39 -6.08 -0.01 15.68
CA TYR A 39 -6.65 1.08 16.46
C TYR A 39 -7.81 1.70 15.69
N LYS A 40 -8.75 2.26 16.42
CA LYS A 40 -9.93 2.92 15.85
C LYS A 40 -10.19 4.27 16.49
N ILE A 41 -10.94 5.08 15.78
CA ILE A 41 -11.56 6.29 16.31
C ILE A 41 -13.01 5.95 16.62
N ILE A 42 -13.43 6.23 17.85
CA ILE A 42 -14.83 6.18 18.25
C ILE A 42 -15.40 7.58 18.46
N ASP A 43 -16.68 7.78 18.11
CA ASP A 43 -17.43 8.98 18.47
C ASP A 43 -18.26 8.74 19.74
N THR A 44 -17.93 9.46 20.81
CA THR A 44 -18.59 9.38 22.13
C THR A 44 -19.65 10.47 22.30
N HIS A 45 -20.15 11.06 21.22
CA HIS A 45 -21.22 12.05 21.29
C HIS A 45 -22.57 11.37 21.57
N PRO A 46 -23.35 11.82 22.56
CA PRO A 46 -24.58 11.13 23.00
C PRO A 46 -25.58 10.80 21.89
N ALA A 47 -25.69 11.68 20.88
CA ALA A 47 -26.58 11.49 19.73
C ALA A 47 -25.98 10.67 18.57
N ARG A 48 -24.64 10.60 18.42
CA ARG A 48 -23.98 9.97 17.25
C ARG A 48 -23.40 8.59 17.55
N GLU A 49 -23.02 8.34 18.80
CA GLU A 49 -22.46 7.08 19.26
C GLU A 49 -23.37 5.87 18.92
N LYS A 50 -24.70 6.07 18.97
CA LYS A 50 -25.70 5.03 18.72
C LYS A 50 -25.90 4.67 17.24
N ILE A 51 -25.37 5.47 16.30
CA ILE A 51 -25.62 5.29 14.86
C ILE A 51 -24.46 4.53 14.23
N GLU A 52 -23.26 5.09 14.31
CA GLU A 52 -22.03 4.47 13.80
C GLU A 52 -20.88 4.89 14.72
N PRO A 53 -20.53 4.08 15.73
CA PRO A 53 -19.52 4.50 16.71
C PRO A 53 -18.13 4.55 16.08
N VAL A 54 -17.84 3.74 15.05
CA VAL A 54 -16.50 3.64 14.45
C VAL A 54 -16.34 4.66 13.33
N VAL A 55 -15.58 5.72 13.60
CA VAL A 55 -15.32 6.83 12.67
C VAL A 55 -14.12 6.56 11.76
N GLY A 56 -13.17 5.76 12.22
CA GLY A 56 -11.98 5.44 11.45
C GLY A 56 -11.21 4.29 12.05
N VAL A 57 -10.38 3.65 11.23
CA VAL A 57 -9.57 2.50 11.61
C VAL A 57 -8.19 2.59 10.96
N ILE A 58 -7.17 2.15 11.70
CA ILE A 58 -5.82 1.92 11.21
C ILE A 58 -5.41 0.49 11.53
N ILE A 59 -4.81 -0.18 10.54
CA ILE A 59 -4.32 -1.55 10.68
C ILE A 59 -2.81 -1.53 10.46
N TYR A 60 -2.11 -2.09 11.43
CA TYR A 60 -0.71 -2.43 11.36
C TYR A 60 -0.56 -3.93 11.09
N SER A 61 0.35 -4.27 10.18
CA SER A 61 0.56 -5.63 9.71
C SER A 61 2.05 -5.98 9.71
N MET A 62 2.34 -7.26 9.51
CA MET A 62 3.70 -7.70 9.19
C MET A 62 4.17 -7.04 7.89
N PRO A 63 5.47 -6.67 7.81
CA PRO A 63 6.02 -6.00 6.65
C PRO A 63 6.08 -6.90 5.42
N ALA A 64 6.00 -6.28 4.24
CA ALA A 64 6.30 -6.99 3.00
C ALA A 64 7.78 -7.41 2.98
N ILE A 65 8.06 -8.61 2.47
CA ILE A 65 9.41 -9.20 2.49
C ILE A 65 10.39 -8.35 1.66
N SER A 66 10.01 -8.01 0.43
CA SER A 66 10.87 -7.32 -0.52
C SER A 66 10.29 -5.95 -0.89
N VAL A 67 10.89 -4.90 -0.34
CA VAL A 67 10.55 -3.50 -0.64
C VAL A 67 11.83 -2.75 -0.96
N GLY A 68 12.11 -2.52 -2.24
CA GLY A 68 13.34 -1.84 -2.66
C GLY A 68 13.51 -0.43 -2.06
N LEU A 69 12.40 0.32 -1.93
CA LEU A 69 12.43 1.65 -1.31
C LEU A 69 12.77 1.62 0.19
N ARG A 70 12.50 0.52 0.90
CA ARG A 70 12.94 0.36 2.29
C ARG A 70 14.46 0.33 2.36
N ASN A 71 15.09 -0.39 1.43
CA ASN A 71 16.55 -0.51 1.41
C ASN A 71 17.20 0.86 1.22
N VAL A 72 16.69 1.66 0.27
CA VAL A 72 17.11 3.05 0.06
C VAL A 72 16.87 3.89 1.33
N ALA A 73 15.65 3.86 1.87
CA ALA A 73 15.25 4.68 3.01
C ALA A 73 15.98 4.33 4.33
N THR A 74 16.54 3.13 4.42
CA THR A 74 17.24 2.61 5.60
C THR A 74 18.73 2.45 5.37
N HIS A 75 19.27 2.94 4.23
CA HIS A 75 20.68 2.81 3.86
C HIS A 75 21.19 1.35 3.96
N GLU A 76 20.43 0.44 3.36
CA GLU A 76 20.71 -1.01 3.29
C GLU A 76 20.79 -1.68 4.67
N LEU A 77 20.23 -1.09 5.73
CA LEU A 77 20.32 -1.64 7.09
C LEU A 77 19.77 -3.07 7.20
N PHE A 78 18.72 -3.38 6.44
CA PHE A 78 18.01 -4.66 6.49
C PHE A 78 18.48 -5.68 5.44
N THR A 79 19.57 -5.41 4.72
CA THR A 79 20.12 -6.30 3.67
C THR A 79 21.53 -6.79 3.97
N LYS A 80 22.18 -6.24 5.01
CA LYS A 80 23.61 -6.44 5.34
C LYS A 80 23.98 -7.79 5.92
N SER A 81 23.03 -8.66 6.29
CA SER A 81 23.34 -9.89 7.03
C SER A 81 23.94 -11.02 6.17
N GLY A 82 23.99 -10.88 4.83
CA GLY A 82 24.46 -11.93 3.92
C GLY A 82 23.54 -13.16 3.80
N SER A 83 22.60 -13.35 4.72
CA SER A 83 21.57 -14.39 4.71
C SER A 83 20.17 -13.79 4.54
N SER A 84 19.40 -14.35 3.60
CA SER A 84 18.02 -13.93 3.34
C SER A 84 17.11 -14.16 4.56
N ASP A 85 17.32 -15.25 5.30
CA ASP A 85 16.55 -15.57 6.51
C ASP A 85 16.86 -14.56 7.63
N ALA A 86 18.13 -14.27 7.86
CA ALA A 86 18.54 -13.30 8.88
C ALA A 86 18.02 -11.89 8.57
N ASN A 87 18.08 -11.46 7.30
CA ASN A 87 17.49 -10.20 6.86
C ASN A 87 15.97 -10.16 7.10
N LEU A 88 15.26 -11.25 6.79
CA LEU A 88 13.81 -11.35 7.03
C LEU A 88 13.47 -11.29 8.53
N GLN A 89 14.23 -12.00 9.37
CA GLN A 89 14.06 -11.94 10.82
C GLN A 89 14.29 -10.52 11.35
N LEU A 90 15.33 -9.83 10.88
CA LEU A 90 15.61 -8.47 11.27
C LEU A 90 14.47 -7.52 10.89
N VAL A 91 13.94 -7.64 9.66
CA VAL A 91 12.76 -6.90 9.20
C VAL A 91 11.54 -7.19 10.10
N ASN A 92 11.25 -8.47 10.35
CA ASN A 92 10.11 -8.89 11.17
C ASN A 92 10.21 -8.44 12.63
N ASN A 93 11.42 -8.30 13.17
CA ASN A 93 11.65 -7.85 14.54
C ASN A 93 11.60 -6.33 14.70
N ASN A 94 11.77 -5.56 13.62
CA ASN A 94 12.01 -4.12 13.69
C ASN A 94 10.99 -3.25 12.94
N ILE A 95 10.20 -3.85 12.04
CA ILE A 95 9.30 -3.10 11.15
C ILE A 95 7.86 -3.60 11.30
N ARG A 96 6.92 -2.65 11.33
CA ARG A 96 5.50 -2.92 11.03
C ARG A 96 5.02 -2.00 9.94
N THR A 97 4.03 -2.46 9.18
CA THR A 97 3.51 -1.72 8.03
C THR A 97 2.09 -1.27 8.31
N ILE A 98 1.80 0.02 8.08
CA ILE A 98 0.44 0.52 8.00
C ILE A 98 -0.16 -0.02 6.70
N SER A 99 -1.03 -1.02 6.83
CA SER A 99 -1.65 -1.67 5.68
C SER A 99 -2.96 -1.01 5.29
N ARG A 100 -3.69 -0.41 6.24
CA ARG A 100 -4.97 0.27 6.00
C ARG A 100 -5.09 1.49 6.89
N VAL A 101 -5.63 2.55 6.31
CA VAL A 101 -6.20 3.69 7.04
C VAL A 101 -7.53 4.01 6.36
N VAL A 102 -8.62 3.88 7.08
CA VAL A 102 -9.96 4.21 6.57
C VAL A 102 -10.62 5.20 7.50
N ILE A 103 -11.12 6.29 6.94
CA ILE A 103 -11.98 7.25 7.64
C ILE A 103 -13.34 7.21 6.97
N GLU A 104 -14.38 7.08 7.78
CA GLU A 104 -15.77 7.13 7.34
C GLU A 104 -16.02 8.47 6.60
N PRO A 105 -16.69 8.44 5.43
CA PRO A 105 -16.83 9.62 4.56
C PRO A 105 -17.29 10.92 5.23
N ARG A 106 -18.25 10.86 6.17
CA ARG A 106 -18.81 12.04 6.86
C ARG A 106 -17.81 12.73 7.77
N TYR A 107 -16.74 12.04 8.16
CA TYR A 107 -15.67 12.58 9.00
C TYR A 107 -14.36 12.90 8.23
N ARG A 108 -14.36 12.77 6.90
CA ARG A 108 -13.22 13.17 6.06
C ARG A 108 -13.04 14.69 6.06
N GLY A 109 -11.86 15.15 5.65
CA GLY A 109 -11.51 16.59 5.70
C GLY A 109 -11.15 17.12 7.09
N LEU A 110 -11.51 16.41 8.18
CA LEU A 110 -11.20 16.81 9.55
C LEU A 110 -9.74 16.50 9.97
N GLY A 111 -8.93 15.89 9.11
CA GLY A 111 -7.54 15.52 9.42
C GLY A 111 -7.41 14.33 10.39
N LEU A 112 -8.45 13.48 10.50
CA LEU A 112 -8.46 12.32 11.40
C LEU A 112 -7.45 11.24 11.01
N ALA A 113 -7.25 10.99 9.70
CA ALA A 113 -6.25 10.01 9.23
C ALA A 113 -4.85 10.35 9.73
N TYR A 114 -4.44 11.62 9.58
CA TYR A 114 -3.18 12.14 10.10
C TYR A 114 -3.08 11.94 11.63
N GLN A 115 -4.12 12.32 12.39
CA GLN A 115 -4.11 12.18 13.84
C GLN A 115 -4.02 10.71 14.28
N LEU A 116 -4.72 9.83 13.57
CA LEU A 116 -4.73 8.40 13.85
C LEU A 116 -3.34 7.80 13.65
N VAL A 117 -2.68 8.08 12.53
CA VAL A 117 -1.29 7.64 12.28
C VAL A 117 -0.35 8.20 13.34
N ARG A 118 -0.30 9.53 13.51
CA ARG A 118 0.65 10.19 14.43
C ARG A 118 0.54 9.70 15.86
N LYS A 119 -0.67 9.47 16.36
CA LYS A 119 -0.90 9.05 17.74
C LYS A 119 -0.70 7.55 17.97
N THR A 120 -0.86 6.71 16.94
CA THR A 120 -0.79 5.25 17.12
C THR A 120 0.58 4.65 16.79
N MET A 121 1.38 5.26 15.90
CA MET A 121 2.73 4.76 15.58
C MET A 121 3.61 4.52 16.83
N PRO A 122 3.67 5.45 17.82
CA PRO A 122 4.50 5.23 19.01
C PRO A 122 3.99 4.14 19.94
N LEU A 123 2.72 3.71 19.81
CA LEU A 123 2.10 2.72 20.69
C LEU A 123 2.55 1.29 20.38
N LEU A 124 3.08 1.03 19.18
CA LEU A 124 3.48 -0.31 18.75
C LEU A 124 4.81 -0.80 19.35
N ASN A 125 5.56 0.08 20.01
CA ASN A 125 6.91 -0.20 20.50
C ASN A 125 7.84 -0.78 19.40
N MET A 126 7.72 -0.27 18.17
CA MET A 126 8.53 -0.71 17.02
C MET A 126 9.53 0.38 16.63
N PRO A 127 10.79 0.01 16.31
CA PRO A 127 11.80 0.97 15.86
C PRO A 127 11.43 1.69 14.56
N TYR A 128 10.78 0.99 13.63
CA TYR A 128 10.33 1.51 12.35
C TYR A 128 8.86 1.16 12.08
N ILE A 129 8.14 2.14 11.53
CA ILE A 129 6.84 1.94 10.91
C ILE A 129 6.93 2.38 9.46
N GLU A 130 6.42 1.58 8.54
CA GLU A 130 6.39 1.92 7.12
C GLU A 130 4.96 1.92 6.54
N ALA A 131 4.79 2.53 5.38
CA ALA A 131 3.56 2.45 4.60
C ALA A 131 3.87 2.48 3.10
N LEU A 132 3.08 1.77 2.31
CA LEU A 132 3.06 1.87 0.85
C LEU A 132 1.69 2.42 0.45
N ALA A 133 1.66 3.57 -0.21
CA ALA A 133 0.41 4.21 -0.58
C ALA A 133 0.40 4.65 -2.05
N VAL A 134 -0.52 4.10 -2.83
CA VAL A 134 -0.80 4.56 -4.21
C VAL A 134 -1.39 5.98 -4.17
N MET A 135 -2.23 6.28 -3.17
CA MET A 135 -2.82 7.60 -2.96
C MET A 135 -1.89 8.62 -2.28
N GLY A 136 -0.61 8.27 -2.07
CA GLY A 136 0.36 9.16 -1.42
C GLY A 136 0.59 10.48 -2.17
N LYS A 137 0.43 10.47 -3.50
CA LYS A 137 0.49 11.68 -4.35
C LYS A 137 -0.74 12.59 -4.21
N VAL A 138 -1.87 12.06 -3.73
CA VAL A 138 -3.14 12.79 -3.65
C VAL A 138 -3.34 13.43 -2.27
N ASN A 139 -2.93 12.75 -1.20
CA ASN A 139 -3.10 13.27 0.16
C ASN A 139 -1.86 12.96 1.04
N PRO A 140 -1.09 13.99 1.44
CA PRO A 140 0.16 13.84 2.19
C PRO A 140 -0.06 13.62 3.70
N PHE A 141 -1.10 12.85 4.10
CA PHE A 141 -1.42 12.70 5.52
C PHE A 141 -0.37 11.89 6.30
N PHE A 142 0.39 11.02 5.63
CA PHE A 142 1.53 10.31 6.23
C PHE A 142 2.70 11.27 6.53
N GLU A 143 3.03 12.18 5.62
CA GLU A 143 4.03 13.23 5.84
C GLU A 143 3.62 14.15 6.99
N LYS A 144 2.36 14.61 6.98
CA LYS A 144 1.81 15.39 8.09
C LYS A 144 1.92 14.63 9.42
N ALA A 145 1.82 13.30 9.41
CA ALA A 145 1.97 12.43 10.58
C ALA A 145 3.43 12.27 11.07
N GLY A 146 4.39 12.81 10.33
CA GLY A 146 5.82 12.75 10.64
C GLY A 146 6.56 11.62 9.92
N MET A 147 5.95 10.97 8.93
CA MET A 147 6.65 9.98 8.11
C MET A 147 7.46 10.67 7.00
N ILE A 148 8.61 10.11 6.66
CA ILE A 148 9.45 10.57 5.55
C ILE A 148 8.99 9.87 4.27
N LYS A 149 8.78 10.66 3.22
CA LYS A 149 8.34 10.21 1.90
C LYS A 149 9.52 9.83 1.02
N PHE A 150 9.40 8.71 0.32
CA PHE A 150 10.31 8.26 -0.73
C PHE A 150 9.50 7.88 -1.97
N GLU A 151 9.90 8.40 -3.12
CA GLU A 151 9.26 8.08 -4.40
C GLU A 151 10.12 7.08 -5.17
N SER A 152 9.49 6.05 -5.74
CA SER A 152 10.17 5.19 -6.70
C SER A 152 10.28 5.87 -8.04
N ILE A 153 11.43 5.71 -8.68
CA ILE A 153 11.54 5.81 -10.12
C ILE A 153 10.70 4.67 -10.72
N GLU A 154 10.00 4.95 -11.83
CA GLU A 154 9.24 3.93 -12.53
C GLU A 154 10.15 2.74 -12.89
N PRO A 155 9.77 1.50 -12.57
CA PRO A 155 10.59 0.34 -12.89
C PRO A 155 10.84 0.23 -14.40
N LEU A 156 12.08 -0.06 -14.80
CA LEU A 156 12.43 -0.24 -16.21
C LEU A 156 11.52 -1.23 -16.96
N ARG A 157 11.00 -2.26 -16.27
CA ARG A 157 10.04 -3.21 -16.84
C ARG A 157 8.71 -2.56 -17.25
N SER A 158 8.24 -1.59 -16.47
CA SER A 158 7.00 -0.85 -16.77
C SER A 158 7.23 0.07 -17.95
N VAL A 159 8.35 0.81 -17.96
CA VAL A 159 8.77 1.66 -19.09
C VAL A 159 8.86 0.84 -20.38
N LYS A 160 9.54 -0.31 -20.34
CA LYS A 160 9.66 -1.22 -21.50
C LYS A 160 8.31 -1.72 -22.01
N LEU A 161 7.41 -2.11 -21.11
CA LEU A 161 6.09 -2.59 -21.53
C LEU A 161 5.24 -1.46 -22.13
N LYS A 162 5.27 -0.25 -21.57
CA LYS A 162 4.60 0.93 -22.14
C LYS A 162 5.12 1.25 -23.54
N GLN A 163 6.44 1.25 -23.73
CA GLN A 163 7.04 1.43 -25.05
C GLN A 163 6.64 0.34 -26.05
N ALA A 164 6.58 -0.92 -25.60
CA ALA A 164 6.15 -2.03 -26.44
C ALA A 164 4.67 -1.94 -26.83
N LEU A 165 3.80 -1.47 -25.94
CA LEU A 165 2.37 -1.23 -26.21
C LEU A 165 2.20 -0.10 -27.23
N SER A 166 2.92 1.02 -27.07
CA SER A 166 2.89 2.13 -28.03
C SER A 166 3.38 1.68 -29.42
N ALA A 167 4.42 0.85 -29.49
CA ALA A 167 4.92 0.30 -30.75
C ALA A 167 3.89 -0.58 -31.52
N VAL A 168 2.83 -1.07 -30.84
CA VAL A 168 1.73 -1.80 -31.47
C VAL A 168 0.42 -0.99 -31.55
N GLY A 169 0.49 0.33 -31.30
CA GLY A 169 -0.65 1.25 -31.43
C GLY A 169 -1.59 1.29 -30.21
N ILE A 170 -1.09 0.93 -29.04
CA ILE A 170 -1.80 1.04 -27.76
C ILE A 170 -1.07 2.08 -26.90
N GLU A 171 -1.67 3.27 -26.79
CA GLU A 171 -1.05 4.40 -26.10
C GLU A 171 -1.40 4.44 -24.61
N GLU A 172 -0.58 5.13 -23.80
CA GLU A 172 -0.73 5.14 -22.34
C GLU A 172 -2.08 5.69 -21.87
N TYR A 173 -2.64 6.68 -22.57
CA TYR A 173 -3.95 7.25 -22.24
C TYR A 173 -5.10 6.26 -22.45
N GLU A 174 -4.90 5.19 -23.23
CA GLU A 174 -5.92 4.16 -23.48
C GLU A 174 -5.97 3.12 -22.36
N LEU A 175 -4.91 3.02 -21.55
CA LEU A 175 -4.81 2.06 -20.44
C LEU A 175 -5.80 2.36 -19.30
N VAL A 176 -6.56 3.46 -19.37
CA VAL A 176 -7.67 3.73 -18.44
C VAL A 176 -8.91 2.88 -18.74
N ASP A 177 -9.03 2.35 -19.96
CA ASP A 177 -10.16 1.54 -20.45
C ASP A 177 -9.68 0.12 -20.72
N VAL A 178 -10.01 -0.79 -19.79
CA VAL A 178 -9.53 -2.17 -19.79
C VAL A 178 -10.12 -2.94 -20.97
N GLU A 179 -11.41 -2.77 -21.24
CA GLU A 179 -12.15 -3.42 -22.30
C GLU A 179 -11.63 -2.99 -23.68
N ARG A 180 -11.46 -1.69 -23.89
CA ARG A 180 -10.91 -1.15 -25.14
C ARG A 180 -9.48 -1.59 -25.37
N THR A 181 -8.65 -1.58 -24.33
CA THR A 181 -7.26 -2.06 -24.41
C THR A 181 -7.24 -3.55 -24.76
N ASN A 182 -8.12 -4.36 -24.16
CA ASN A 182 -8.20 -5.78 -24.47
C ASN A 182 -8.64 -6.03 -25.92
N ALA A 183 -9.66 -5.31 -26.39
CA ALA A 183 -10.13 -5.42 -27.77
C ALA A 183 -9.03 -5.05 -28.80
N LYS A 184 -8.20 -4.04 -28.49
CA LYS A 184 -7.04 -3.72 -29.33
C LYS A 184 -6.01 -4.84 -29.35
N LEU A 185 -5.70 -5.44 -28.19
CA LEU A 185 -4.78 -6.59 -28.11
C LEU A 185 -5.32 -7.78 -28.93
N ASP A 186 -6.63 -8.04 -28.87
CA ASP A 186 -7.30 -9.07 -29.67
C ASP A 186 -7.25 -8.77 -31.18
N GLY A 187 -7.28 -7.50 -31.56
CA GLY A 187 -7.23 -7.04 -32.96
C GLY A 187 -5.83 -7.01 -33.60
N LEU A 188 -4.76 -7.25 -32.83
CA LEU A 188 -3.39 -7.24 -33.35
C LEU A 188 -3.14 -8.36 -34.37
N ASN A 189 -2.30 -8.09 -35.38
CA ASN A 189 -1.83 -9.13 -36.30
C ASN A 189 -0.91 -10.14 -35.58
N SER A 190 -0.70 -11.31 -36.18
CA SER A 190 0.03 -12.43 -35.55
C SER A 190 1.45 -12.06 -35.09
N LYS A 191 2.17 -11.21 -35.85
CA LYS A 191 3.52 -10.77 -35.50
C LYS A 191 3.51 -9.83 -34.29
N ALA A 192 2.59 -8.87 -34.27
CA ALA A 192 2.41 -7.95 -33.16
C ALA A 192 1.93 -8.67 -31.89
N LYS A 193 1.02 -9.65 -32.02
CA LYS A 193 0.58 -10.51 -30.91
C LYS A 193 1.75 -11.27 -30.29
N ALA A 194 2.55 -11.95 -31.09
CA ALA A 194 3.70 -12.71 -30.59
C ALA A 194 4.73 -11.80 -29.89
N PHE A 195 4.96 -10.59 -30.44
CA PHE A 195 5.84 -9.60 -29.83
C PHE A 195 5.32 -9.13 -28.47
N ILE A 196 4.06 -8.67 -28.40
CA ILE A 196 3.51 -8.10 -27.16
C ILE A 196 3.33 -9.17 -26.07
N GLU A 197 2.99 -10.41 -26.46
CA GLU A 197 2.86 -11.53 -25.53
C GLU A 197 4.18 -11.81 -24.79
N LYS A 198 5.32 -11.74 -25.50
CA LYS A 198 6.65 -11.87 -24.89
C LYS A 198 6.92 -10.75 -23.87
N GLN A 199 6.54 -9.52 -24.19
CA GLN A 199 6.73 -8.37 -23.30
C GLN A 199 5.82 -8.44 -22.07
N ILE A 200 4.54 -8.80 -22.25
CA ILE A 200 3.58 -9.01 -21.16
C ILE A 200 4.06 -10.13 -20.24
N THR A 201 4.47 -11.29 -20.80
CA THR A 201 5.01 -12.41 -20.00
C THR A 201 6.26 -12.00 -19.22
N GLY A 202 7.17 -11.26 -19.85
CA GLY A 202 8.37 -10.73 -19.20
C GLY A 202 8.02 -9.78 -18.05
N PHE A 203 7.06 -8.88 -18.26
CA PHE A 203 6.56 -7.98 -17.22
C PHE A 203 5.89 -8.75 -16.06
N LEU A 204 5.02 -9.71 -16.36
CA LEU A 204 4.28 -10.50 -15.38
C LEU A 204 5.18 -11.45 -14.57
N SER A 205 6.36 -11.80 -15.09
CA SER A 205 7.33 -12.64 -14.38
C SER A 205 7.74 -12.08 -13.00
N ALA A 206 7.70 -10.75 -12.83
CA ALA A 206 8.01 -10.08 -11.58
C ALA A 206 6.92 -10.23 -10.50
N TYR A 207 5.72 -10.72 -10.86
CA TYR A 207 4.57 -10.83 -9.97
C TYR A 207 4.25 -12.30 -9.61
N GLY A 208 5.22 -13.19 -9.82
CA GLY A 208 5.15 -14.60 -9.46
C GLY A 208 4.52 -15.49 -10.52
N ARG A 209 4.61 -16.81 -10.29
CA ARG A 209 4.24 -17.85 -11.29
C ARG A 209 2.78 -17.75 -11.74
N ARG A 210 1.86 -17.43 -10.83
CA ARG A 210 0.42 -17.30 -11.14
C ARG A 210 0.14 -16.14 -12.08
N ALA A 211 0.74 -14.97 -11.83
CA ALA A 211 0.57 -13.81 -12.70
C ALA A 211 1.23 -14.04 -14.07
N LYS A 212 2.43 -14.63 -14.08
CA LYS A 212 3.15 -14.99 -15.32
C LYS A 212 2.33 -15.89 -16.25
N ASN A 213 1.56 -16.82 -15.68
CA ASN A 213 0.80 -17.81 -16.43
C ASN A 213 -0.66 -17.42 -16.69
N LEU A 214 -1.02 -16.14 -16.54
CA LEU A 214 -2.35 -15.67 -16.91
C LEU A 214 -2.53 -15.77 -18.42
N GLU A 215 -3.59 -16.46 -18.84
CA GLU A 215 -4.00 -16.55 -20.24
C GLU A 215 -4.44 -15.19 -20.77
N HIS A 216 -4.37 -15.01 -22.09
CA HIS A 216 -4.88 -13.81 -22.73
C HIS A 216 -6.38 -13.70 -22.55
N CYS A 217 -6.79 -12.79 -21.67
CA CYS A 217 -8.18 -12.50 -21.35
C CYS A 217 -8.27 -11.11 -20.70
N LEU A 218 -9.51 -10.61 -20.57
CA LEU A 218 -9.80 -9.33 -19.94
C LEU A 218 -9.17 -9.20 -18.54
N LYS A 219 -9.21 -10.26 -17.73
CA LYS A 219 -8.61 -10.27 -16.37
C LYS A 219 -7.09 -10.07 -16.39
N ARG A 220 -6.41 -10.60 -17.41
CA ARG A 220 -4.96 -10.38 -17.57
C ARG A 220 -4.68 -8.93 -17.93
N THR A 221 -5.46 -8.37 -18.85
CA THR A 221 -5.37 -6.97 -19.26
C THR A 221 -5.61 -6.04 -18.07
N GLU A 222 -6.66 -6.29 -17.29
CA GLU A 222 -6.95 -5.59 -16.02
C GLU A 222 -5.77 -5.65 -15.06
N PHE A 223 -5.20 -6.84 -14.85
CA PHE A 223 -4.05 -7.01 -13.96
C PHE A 223 -2.82 -6.25 -14.47
N VAL A 224 -2.48 -6.35 -15.75
CA VAL A 224 -1.35 -5.63 -16.36
C VAL A 224 -1.50 -4.12 -16.18
N ILE A 225 -2.66 -3.57 -16.57
CA ILE A 225 -2.99 -2.15 -16.42
C ILE A 225 -2.86 -1.72 -14.96
N SER A 226 -3.43 -2.50 -14.02
CA SER A 226 -3.36 -2.18 -12.59
C SER A 226 -1.92 -2.06 -12.07
N ARG A 227 -0.97 -2.81 -12.65
CA ARG A 227 0.44 -2.79 -12.27
C ARG A 227 1.25 -1.74 -13.00
N LEU A 228 0.87 -1.37 -14.22
CA LEU A 228 1.49 -0.27 -14.97
C LEU A 228 1.13 1.10 -14.38
N SER A 229 -0.09 1.23 -13.85
CA SER A 229 -0.57 2.46 -13.22
C SER A 229 -0.16 2.60 -11.74
N GLU A 230 0.48 1.57 -11.16
CA GLU A 230 0.96 1.61 -9.79
C GLU A 230 2.25 2.44 -9.67
N SER A 231 2.13 3.65 -9.11
CA SER A 231 3.25 4.46 -8.62
C SER A 231 3.16 4.61 -7.09
N PRO A 232 3.40 3.54 -6.31
CA PRO A 232 3.28 3.61 -4.87
C PRO A 232 4.35 4.53 -4.29
N VAL A 233 3.93 5.41 -3.38
CA VAL A 233 4.83 6.20 -2.56
C VAL A 233 5.16 5.39 -1.30
N TYR A 234 6.44 5.31 -0.96
CA TYR A 234 6.90 4.69 0.27
C TYR A 234 7.03 5.74 1.37
N TYR A 235 6.62 5.36 2.57
CA TYR A 235 6.75 6.18 3.77
C TYR A 235 7.42 5.38 4.86
N ILE A 236 8.29 6.02 5.63
CA ILE A 236 8.91 5.43 6.81
C ILE A 236 8.93 6.42 7.97
N TRP A 237 8.72 5.90 9.18
CA TRP A 237 8.86 6.63 10.42
C TRP A 237 9.80 5.89 11.36
N ARG A 238 10.72 6.63 11.96
CA ARG A 238 11.70 6.13 12.93
C ARG A 238 11.27 6.55 14.34
N ASN A 239 11.10 5.58 15.23
CA ASN A 239 10.92 5.86 16.65
C ASN A 239 12.27 6.18 17.31
N ALA A 240 12.62 7.46 17.44
CA ALA A 240 13.89 7.89 18.00
C ALA A 240 14.22 7.34 19.41
N LYS A 241 13.22 6.85 20.16
CA LYS A 241 13.39 6.31 21.51
C LYS A 241 13.81 4.84 21.57
N LEU A 242 13.73 4.12 20.46
CA LEU A 242 13.94 2.66 20.43
C LEU A 242 15.17 2.30 19.64
N ASN A 243 15.98 1.39 20.14
CA ASN A 243 17.07 0.77 19.38
C ASN A 243 16.54 -0.37 18.49
N LEU A 244 17.37 -0.81 17.54
CA LEU A 244 17.06 -2.02 16.78
C LEU A 244 16.99 -3.22 17.71
N ASN A 245 15.97 -4.05 17.50
CA ASN A 245 15.83 -5.35 18.11
C ASN A 245 16.65 -6.37 17.32
N ILE A 246 17.93 -6.46 17.69
CA ILE A 246 18.86 -7.45 17.18
C ILE A 246 18.76 -8.66 18.11
N LYS A 247 17.71 -9.47 17.94
CA LYS A 247 17.69 -10.79 18.59
C LYS A 247 18.74 -11.66 17.89
N ASN A 248 19.96 -11.66 18.43
CA ASN A 248 20.93 -12.70 18.12
C ASN A 248 20.33 -14.01 18.62
N LYS A 249 19.91 -14.90 17.71
CA LYS A 249 19.79 -16.31 18.07
C LYS A 249 21.23 -16.79 18.29
N ILE A 250 21.54 -17.08 19.55
CA ILE A 250 22.57 -18.06 19.93
C ILE A 250 22.13 -19.41 19.35
#